data_AF-A0A5N6E404-F1
#
_entry.id   AF-A0A5N6E404-F1
#
_cell.length_a   1.000
_cell.length_b   1.000
_cell.length_c   1.000
_cell.angle_alpha   90.00
_cell.angle_beta   90.00
_cell.angle_gamma   90.00
#
_symmetry.space_group_name_H-M   'P 1'
#
loop_
_entity.id
_entity.type
_entity.pdbx_description
1 polymer ?
#
loop_
_entity_poly.entity_id
_entity_poly.type
_entity_poly.pdbx_seq_one_letter_code
_entity_poly.pdbx_strand_id
1 'polypeptide(L)'
;MKRDPSGGGIVHLGKDGVVRTISGSYEVVDARRLTPEQIKDILDVMPPTVVRKEDFHGVDGTNVAGHDASFHPAPGVLPERPTEEEATERRKLVQQARAEYLQAKGDE
;
A
#
# COMPACT_ATOMS: atom_id res chain seq x y z
N MET A 1 0.20 -10.78 -6.80
CA MET A 1 -0.65 -9.58 -6.89
C MET A 1 -0.17 -8.75 -8.06
N LYS A 2 -1.09 -8.12 -8.80
CA LYS A 2 -0.76 -7.13 -9.82
C LYS A 2 -0.12 -5.92 -9.16
N ARG A 3 0.85 -5.33 -9.86
CA ARG A 3 1.47 -4.06 -9.50
C ARG A 3 0.93 -2.98 -10.43
N ASP A 4 0.98 -1.75 -9.95
CA ASP A 4 0.71 -0.59 -10.79
C ASP A 4 1.75 -0.51 -11.92
N PRO A 5 1.34 -0.50 -13.20
CA PRO A 5 2.26 -0.51 -14.34
C PRO A 5 3.09 0.77 -14.44
N SER A 6 2.64 1.88 -13.84
CA SER A 6 3.43 3.12 -13.77
C SER A 6 4.56 3.04 -12.73
N GLY A 7 4.54 2.02 -11.86
CA GLY A 7 5.48 1.86 -10.75
C GLY A 7 5.26 2.86 -9.61
N GLY A 8 4.23 3.71 -9.70
CA GLY A 8 3.88 4.72 -8.69
C GLY A 8 2.88 4.24 -7.64
N GLY A 9 2.41 3.00 -7.74
CA GLY A 9 1.48 2.41 -6.79
C GLY A 9 2.13 1.97 -5.47
N ILE A 10 1.29 1.78 -4.45
CA ILE A 10 1.68 1.29 -3.13
C ILE A 10 0.97 -0.03 -2.82
N VAL A 11 1.60 -0.84 -1.96
CA VAL A 11 0.94 -2.00 -1.34
C VAL A 11 0.57 -1.61 0.08
N HIS A 12 -0.71 -1.74 0.42
CA HIS A 12 -1.25 -1.35 1.71
C HIS A 12 -1.98 -2.54 2.36
N LEU A 13 -1.67 -2.81 3.63
CA LEU A 13 -2.44 -3.75 4.46
C LEU A 13 -3.50 -2.95 5.23
N GLY A 14 -4.76 -3.12 4.83
CA GLY A 14 -5.88 -2.47 5.51
C GLY A 14 -6.19 -3.09 6.87
N LYS A 15 -6.76 -2.29 7.78
CA LYS A 15 -7.24 -2.74 9.11
C LYS A 15 -8.38 -3.77 9.04
N ASP A 16 -8.93 -3.98 7.85
CA ASP A 16 -9.90 -5.02 7.53
C ASP A 16 -9.25 -6.36 7.14
N GLY A 17 -7.92 -6.47 7.18
CA GLY A 17 -7.21 -7.72 6.88
C GLY A 17 -7.02 -7.99 5.39
N VAL A 18 -7.29 -6.99 4.54
CA VAL A 18 -7.15 -7.10 3.10
C VAL A 18 -5.93 -6.31 2.65
N VAL A 19 -5.02 -6.99 1.93
CA VAL A 19 -3.90 -6.34 1.26
C VAL A 19 -4.38 -5.83 -0.09
N ARG A 20 -4.11 -4.56 -0.37
CA ARG A 20 -4.49 -3.88 -1.62
C ARG A 20 -3.26 -3.32 -2.31
N THR A 21 -3.18 -3.51 -3.61
CA THR A 21 -2.32 -2.69 -4.47
C THR A 21 -3.14 -1.48 -4.89
N ILE A 22 -2.64 -0.30 -4.57
CA ILE A 22 -3.27 0.98 -4.90
C ILE A 22 -2.39 1.65 -5.97
N SER A 23 -2.98 2.11 -7.07
CA SER A 23 -2.27 2.84 -8.13
C SER A 23 -1.82 4.23 -7.67
N GLY A 24 -0.98 4.90 -8.45
CA GLY A 24 -0.64 6.31 -8.22
C GLY A 24 -1.86 7.24 -8.24
N SER A 25 -2.96 6.81 -8.87
CA SER A 25 -4.25 7.49 -8.87
C SER A 25 -5.14 7.10 -7.69
N TYR A 26 -4.64 6.43 -6.65
CA TYR A 26 -5.42 6.01 -5.48
C TYR A 26 -6.57 5.05 -5.79
N GLU A 27 -6.48 4.32 -6.91
CA GLU A 27 -7.45 3.28 -7.26
C GLU A 27 -6.91 1.90 -6.89
N VAL A 28 -7.77 1.02 -6.36
CA VAL A 28 -7.36 -0.35 -6.02
C VAL A 28 -7.26 -1.15 -7.33
N VAL A 29 -6.05 -1.58 -7.68
CA VAL A 29 -5.78 -2.37 -8.90
C VAL A 29 -5.76 -3.87 -8.65
N ASP A 30 -5.51 -4.27 -7.40
CA ASP A 30 -5.59 -5.66 -6.96
C ASP A 30 -5.87 -5.71 -5.46
N ALA A 31 -6.58 -6.74 -5.02
CA ALA A 31 -6.91 -6.95 -3.61
C ALA A 31 -6.85 -8.43 -3.26
N ARG A 32 -6.27 -8.73 -2.10
CA ARG A 32 -6.19 -10.08 -1.55
C ARG A 32 -6.63 -10.09 -0.10
N ARG A 33 -7.68 -10.88 0.16
CA ARG A 33 -8.15 -11.20 1.51
C ARG A 33 -7.17 -12.17 2.15
N LEU A 34 -6.72 -11.84 3.36
CA LEU A 34 -5.78 -12.67 4.12
C LEU A 34 -6.49 -13.32 5.31
N THR A 35 -6.03 -14.53 5.65
CA THR A 35 -6.41 -15.18 6.90
C THR A 35 -5.67 -14.53 8.08
N PRO A 36 -6.15 -14.70 9.33
CA PRO A 36 -5.46 -14.20 10.51
C PRO A 36 -4.01 -14.68 10.62
N GLU A 37 -3.74 -15.92 10.21
CA GLU A 37 -2.40 -16.51 10.16
C GLU A 37 -1.50 -15.79 9.17
N GLN A 38 -1.99 -15.52 7.95
CA GLN A 38 -1.24 -14.78 6.93
C GLN A 38 -0.98 -13.32 7.34
N ILE A 39 -1.93 -12.69 8.03
CA ILE A 39 -1.76 -11.35 8.58
C ILE A 39 -0.64 -11.37 9.61
N LYS A 40 -0.65 -12.34 10.53
CA LYS A 40 0.40 -12.51 11.53
C LYS A 40 1.78 -12.70 10.88
N ASP A 41 1.89 -13.54 9.86
CA ASP A 41 3.16 -13.78 9.16
C ASP A 41 3.72 -12.49 8.53
N ILE A 42 2.86 -11.66 7.94
CA ILE A 42 3.27 -10.36 7.39
C ILE A 42 3.71 -9.41 8.52
N LEU A 43 2.95 -9.35 9.62
CA LEU A 43 3.29 -8.48 10.75
C LEU A 43 4.60 -8.88 11.42
N ASP A 44 4.96 -10.16 11.40
CA ASP A 44 6.20 -10.65 12.00
C ASP A 44 7.45 -10.26 11.21
N VAL A 45 7.34 -10.01 9.90
CA VAL A 45 8.45 -9.52 9.06
C VAL A 45 8.47 -7.99 8.91
N MET A 46 7.40 -7.30 9.29
CA MET A 46 7.29 -5.85 9.15
C MET A 46 7.98 -5.13 10.32
N PRO A 47 8.70 -4.03 10.06
CA PRO A 47 9.30 -3.24 11.12
C PRO A 47 8.22 -2.57 11.98
N PRO A 48 8.38 -2.55 13.32
CA PRO A 48 7.38 -2.02 14.25
C PRO A 48 7.14 -0.51 14.10
N THR A 49 8.04 0.21 13.42
CA THR A 49 7.88 1.63 13.08
C THR A 49 6.86 1.87 11.98
N VAL A 50 6.54 0.85 11.18
CA VAL A 50 5.66 0.95 10.01
C VAL A 50 4.27 0.40 10.31
N VAL A 51 4.15 -0.59 11.21
CA VAL A 51 2.87 -1.22 11.53
C VAL A 51 2.73 -1.45 13.04
N ARG A 52 1.55 -1.11 13.58
CA ARG A 52 1.18 -1.43 14.97
C ARG A 52 0.49 -2.78 14.97
N LYS A 53 1.11 -3.81 15.56
CA LYS A 53 0.56 -5.18 15.55
C LYS A 53 -0.79 -5.26 16.29
N GLU A 54 -0.99 -4.38 17.26
CA GLU A 54 -2.22 -4.27 18.06
C GLU A 54 -3.45 -3.95 17.20
N ASP A 55 -3.27 -3.17 16.12
CA ASP A 55 -4.36 -2.79 15.21
C ASP A 55 -4.93 -3.98 14.43
N PHE A 56 -4.25 -5.14 14.45
CA PHE A 56 -4.61 -6.33 13.68
C PHE A 56 -5.05 -7.51 14.55
N HIS A 57 -5.21 -7.30 15.87
CA HIS A 57 -5.64 -8.37 16.76
C HIS A 57 -7.08 -8.81 16.44
N GLY A 58 -7.26 -10.08 16.07
CA GLY A 58 -8.57 -10.63 15.70
C GLY A 58 -9.10 -10.19 14.33
N VAL A 59 -8.26 -9.55 13.51
CA VAL A 59 -8.62 -9.16 12.15
C VAL A 59 -8.56 -10.36 11.22
N ASP A 60 -9.61 -10.55 10.43
CA ASP A 60 -9.72 -11.60 9.43
C ASP A 60 -10.26 -11.01 8.12
N GLY A 61 -9.39 -10.93 7.11
CA GLY A 61 -9.74 -10.39 5.80
C GLY A 61 -10.67 -11.29 5.00
N THR A 62 -10.82 -12.56 5.37
CA THR A 62 -11.76 -13.47 4.70
C THR A 62 -13.22 -13.13 5.00
N ASN A 63 -13.48 -12.41 6.11
CA ASN A 63 -14.80 -11.88 6.46
C ASN A 63 -15.24 -10.72 5.55
N VAL A 64 -14.32 -10.11 4.80
CA VAL A 64 -14.68 -9.13 3.77
C VAL A 64 -15.36 -9.87 2.62
N ALA A 65 -16.69 -9.86 2.66
CA ALA A 65 -17.53 -10.57 1.71
C ALA A 65 -17.72 -9.76 0.43
N GLY A 66 -17.24 -10.30 -0.70
CA GLY A 66 -17.47 -9.75 -2.03
C GLY A 66 -16.20 -9.19 -2.68
N HIS A 67 -16.11 -9.41 -3.99
CA HIS A 67 -15.10 -8.78 -4.84
C HIS A 67 -15.19 -7.26 -4.68
N ASP A 68 -16.40 -6.70 -4.72
CA ASP A 68 -16.59 -5.25 -4.67
C ASP A 68 -16.07 -4.62 -3.37
N ALA A 69 -16.39 -5.20 -2.20
CA ALA A 69 -15.88 -4.72 -0.90
C ALA A 69 -14.34 -4.82 -0.76
N SER A 70 -13.71 -5.72 -1.52
CA SER A 70 -12.25 -5.83 -1.55
C SER A 70 -11.60 -4.67 -2.32
N PHE A 71 -12.28 -4.12 -3.33
CA PHE A 71 -11.79 -3.02 -4.17
C PHE A 71 -12.34 -1.65 -3.75
N HIS A 72 -13.48 -1.62 -3.06
CA HIS A 72 -14.14 -0.43 -2.52
C HIS A 72 -14.31 -0.55 -1.00
N PRO A 73 -13.24 -0.41 -0.22
CA PRO A 73 -13.32 -0.49 1.23
C PRO A 73 -14.07 0.68 1.85
N ALA A 74 -14.50 0.50 3.10
CA ALA A 74 -15.10 1.56 3.89
C ALA A 74 -14.15 2.78 4.05
N PRO A 75 -14.70 3.99 4.20
CA PRO A 75 -13.90 5.18 4.50
C PRO A 75 -12.99 4.96 5.72
N GLY A 76 -11.72 5.36 5.60
CA GLY A 76 -10.71 5.23 6.67
C GLY A 76 -9.90 3.92 6.68
N VAL A 77 -10.20 2.97 5.79
CA VAL A 77 -9.37 1.75 5.63
C VAL A 77 -8.16 2.00 4.72
N LEU A 78 -8.36 2.80 3.67
CA LEU A 78 -7.28 3.22 2.77
C LEU A 78 -6.51 4.40 3.36
N PRO A 79 -5.21 4.53 3.04
CA PRO A 79 -4.47 5.74 3.37
C PRO A 79 -5.13 6.95 2.70
N GLU A 80 -5.11 8.08 3.39
CA GLU A 80 -5.66 9.31 2.84
C GLU A 80 -4.94 9.69 1.55
N ARG A 81 -5.71 10.14 0.56
CA ARG A 81 -5.14 10.70 -0.65
C ARG A 81 -4.47 12.03 -0.25
N PRO A 82 -3.15 12.19 -0.50
CA PRO A 82 -2.46 13.43 -0.25
C PRO A 82 -3.08 14.52 -1.10
N THR A 83 -2.99 15.74 -0.60
CA THR A 83 -3.38 16.92 -1.37
C THR A 83 -2.56 17.03 -2.67
N GLU A 84 -3.05 17.79 -3.65
CA GLU A 84 -2.34 17.95 -4.93
C GLU A 84 -0.94 18.57 -4.74
N GLU A 85 -0.79 19.43 -3.74
CA GLU A 85 0.48 20.03 -3.34
C GLU A 85 1.46 18.98 -2.80
N GLU A 86 1.05 18.19 -1.81
CA GLU A 86 1.87 17.11 -1.24
C GLU A 86 2.23 16.06 -2.29
N ALA A 87 1.30 15.69 -3.16
CA ALA A 87 1.55 14.76 -4.26
C ALA A 87 2.57 15.31 -5.26
N THR A 88 2.54 16.62 -5.51
CA THR A 88 3.48 17.29 -6.42
C THR A 88 4.88 17.36 -5.80
N GLU A 89 4.99 17.72 -4.52
CA GLU A 89 6.27 17.72 -3.81
C GLU A 89 6.88 16.32 -3.74
N ARG A 90 6.07 15.29 -3.42
CA ARG A 90 6.54 13.90 -3.42
C ARG A 90 7.04 13.46 -4.81
N ARG A 91 6.33 13.86 -5.88
CA ARG A 91 6.76 13.59 -7.26
C ARG A 91 8.09 14.27 -7.59
N LYS A 92 8.30 15.52 -7.17
CA LYS A 92 9.58 16.20 -7.35
C LYS A 92 10.71 15.49 -6.63
N LEU A 93 10.51 15.11 -5.36
CA LEU A 93 11.52 14.39 -4.57
C LEU A 93 11.90 13.05 -5.21
N VAL A 94 10.92 12.27 -5.68
CA VAL A 94 11.17 11.00 -6.37
C VAL A 94 11.88 11.22 -7.71
N GLN A 95 11.50 12.24 -8.47
CA GLN A 95 12.17 12.57 -9.74
C GLN A 95 13.61 13.02 -9.51
N GLN A 96 13.87 13.83 -8.48
CA GLN A 96 15.22 14.25 -8.07
C GLN A 96 16.06 13.04 -7.65
N ALA A 97 15.58 12.22 -6.72
CA ALA A 97 16.29 11.01 -6.29
C ALA A 97 16.57 10.04 -7.45
N ARG A 98 15.61 9.90 -8.39
CA ARG A 98 15.80 9.07 -9.58
C ARG A 98 16.84 9.67 -10.53
N ALA A 99 16.84 10.98 -10.73
CA ALA A 99 17.81 11.67 -11.57
C ALA A 99 19.22 11.58 -10.98
N GLU A 100 19.37 11.80 -9.67
CA GLU A 100 20.63 11.65 -8.94
C GLU A 100 21.17 10.21 -9.04
N TYR A 101 20.31 9.21 -8.86
CA TYR A 101 20.69 7.80 -9.04
C TYR A 101 21.16 7.51 -10.48
N LEU A 102 20.47 8.06 -11.49
CA LEU A 102 20.85 7.90 -12.89
C LEU A 102 22.17 8.60 -13.21
N GLN A 103 22.45 9.76 -12.61
CA GLN A 103 23.72 10.45 -12.73
C GLN A 103 24.85 9.64 -12.08
N ALA A 104 24.67 9.23 -10.82
CA ALA A 104 25.67 8.44 -10.10
C ALA A 104 26.01 7.11 -10.78
N LYS A 105 25.03 6.47 -11.43
CA LYS A 105 25.23 5.21 -12.17
C LYS A 105 25.76 5.41 -13.60
N GLY A 106 25.64 6.62 -14.16
CA GLY A 106 26.17 6.97 -15.48
C GLY A 106 27.64 7.41 -15.46
N ASP A 107 28.18 7.67 -14.27
CA ASP A 107 29.57 8.08 -14.03
C ASP A 107 30.52 6.89 -13.71
N GLU A 108 30.03 5.64 -13.82
CA GLU A 108 30.82 4.38 -13.80
C GLU A 108 31.07 3.84 -15.23
#